data_AF-A0A514CKV0-F1
#
_entry.id   AF-A0A514CKV0-F1
#
_cell.length_a   1.000
_cell.length_b   1.000
_cell.length_c   1.000
_cell.angle_alpha   90.00
_cell.angle_beta   90.00
_cell.angle_gamma   90.00
#
_symmetry.space_group_name_H-M   'P 1'
#
loop_
_entity.id
_entity.type
_entity.pdbx_description
1 polymer ?
#
loop_
_entity_poly.entity_id
_entity_poly.type
_entity_poly.pdbx_seq_one_letter_code
_entity_poly.pdbx_strand_id
1 'polypeptide(L)'
;METFYPPSSFHFQVSFSQKGDQFSKKKDHAFQSVSGLSVDIDTEEFAEGGENRFKHKFPVKTKYPNLVLKRGLLVDSELISWCRDAIENFVFQPLDVTVSLLNEEHEPLISWNIVHAYPVKWSVEDFNAEESKLAIESLELAYNYFTKITKEN
;
A
#
# COMPACT_ATOMS: atom_id res chain seq x y z
N MET A 1 35.17 -5.76 -6.90
CA MET A 1 33.87 -5.23 -7.32
C MET A 1 32.88 -5.76 -6.31
N GLU A 2 32.24 -4.90 -5.52
CA GLU A 2 31.14 -5.37 -4.68
C GLU A 2 30.03 -5.89 -5.59
N THR A 3 29.68 -7.15 -5.42
CA THR A 3 28.61 -7.81 -6.17
C THR A 3 27.28 -7.25 -5.71
N PHE A 4 26.67 -6.39 -6.53
CA PHE A 4 25.32 -5.89 -6.29
C PHE A 4 24.34 -7.07 -6.30
N TYR A 5 23.71 -7.35 -5.15
CA TYR A 5 22.63 -8.32 -5.04
C TYR A 5 21.31 -7.57 -4.87
N PRO A 6 20.29 -7.83 -5.71
CA PRO A 6 19.00 -7.18 -5.54
C PRO A 6 18.35 -7.64 -4.22
N PRO A 7 17.76 -6.73 -3.44
CA PRO A 7 17.14 -7.10 -2.17
C PRO A 7 15.92 -8.00 -2.40
N SER A 8 15.66 -8.91 -1.46
CA SER A 8 14.50 -9.80 -1.53
C SER A 8 13.20 -9.05 -1.19
N SER A 9 12.07 -9.47 -1.75
CA SER A 9 10.77 -8.82 -1.55
C SER A 9 9.92 -9.40 -0.42
N PHE A 10 10.42 -10.41 0.30
CA PHE A 10 9.65 -11.13 1.32
C PHE A 10 9.82 -10.57 2.74
N HIS A 11 10.80 -9.70 2.98
CA HIS A 11 11.04 -9.11 4.29
C HIS A 11 10.67 -7.63 4.28
N PHE A 12 9.48 -7.32 4.79
CA PHE A 12 8.96 -5.96 4.84
C PHE A 12 8.09 -5.75 6.07
N GLN A 13 7.87 -4.48 6.42
CA GLN A 13 6.92 -4.07 7.45
C GLN A 13 6.07 -2.91 6.93
N VAL A 14 4.89 -2.73 7.53
CA VAL A 14 3.97 -1.64 7.20
C VAL A 14 3.64 -0.86 8.46
N SER A 15 3.95 0.43 8.53
CA SER A 15 3.54 1.28 9.65
C SER A 15 2.44 2.24 9.24
N PHE A 16 1.57 2.56 10.20
CA PHE A 16 0.48 3.51 10.05
C PHE A 16 0.71 4.63 11.05
N SER A 17 0.60 5.87 10.59
CA SER A 17 0.81 7.06 11.41
C SER A 17 -0.32 8.06 11.25
N GLN A 18 -0.76 8.61 12.37
CA GLN A 18 -1.77 9.67 12.46
C GLN A 18 -1.12 10.91 13.09
N LYS A 19 -0.86 11.96 12.29
CA LYS A 19 -0.30 13.23 12.78
C LYS A 19 0.97 13.07 13.65
N GLY A 20 1.80 12.08 13.33
CA GLY A 20 3.05 11.80 14.05
C GLY A 20 2.94 10.77 15.19
N ASP A 21 1.73 10.38 15.58
CA ASP A 21 1.53 9.23 16.47
C ASP A 21 1.44 7.94 15.63
N GLN A 22 2.08 6.87 16.07
CA GLN A 22 2.12 5.59 15.36
C GLN A 22 1.25 4.58 16.11
N PHE A 23 0.59 3.68 15.38
CA PHE A 23 -0.10 2.56 16.03
C PHE A 23 0.87 1.78 16.91
N SER A 24 0.48 1.65 18.19
CA SER A 24 1.37 1.17 19.26
C SER A 24 1.64 -0.32 19.16
N LYS A 25 0.72 -1.06 18.52
CA LYS A 25 0.72 -2.52 18.50
C LYS A 25 1.58 -3.03 17.35
N LYS A 26 2.73 -3.63 17.69
CA LYS A 26 3.63 -4.29 16.72
C LYS A 26 2.95 -5.28 15.76
N LYS A 27 1.86 -5.93 16.20
CA LYS A 27 1.09 -6.88 15.37
C LYS A 27 0.40 -6.22 14.19
N ASP A 28 0.07 -4.93 14.31
CA ASP A 28 -0.57 -4.17 13.23
C ASP A 28 0.39 -3.78 12.10
N HIS A 29 1.69 -4.11 12.24
CA HIS A 29 2.69 -3.88 11.21
C HIS A 29 3.03 -5.08 10.34
N ALA A 30 2.56 -6.27 10.72
CA ALA A 30 2.88 -7.51 10.03
C ALA A 30 1.81 -7.86 8.99
N PHE A 31 2.21 -7.91 7.72
CA PHE A 31 1.35 -8.27 6.60
C PHE A 31 1.95 -9.43 5.81
N GLN A 32 1.07 -10.26 5.27
CA GLN A 32 1.45 -11.36 4.37
C GLN A 32 1.75 -10.83 2.97
N SER A 33 0.99 -9.83 2.50
CA SER A 33 1.26 -9.19 1.21
C SER A 33 0.78 -7.75 1.16
N VAL A 34 1.48 -6.98 0.33
CA VAL A 34 1.20 -5.57 0.02
C VAL A 34 1.21 -5.42 -1.49
N SER A 35 0.17 -4.86 -2.07
CA SER A 35 0.08 -4.54 -3.50
C SER A 35 -0.60 -3.20 -3.73
N GLY A 36 -0.54 -2.68 -4.96
CA GLY A 36 -1.13 -1.38 -5.30
C GLY A 36 -0.17 -0.20 -5.19
N LEU A 37 1.12 -0.43 -4.93
CA LEU A 37 2.18 0.57 -5.08
C LEU A 37 2.59 0.70 -6.54
N SER A 38 1.74 1.33 -7.36
CA SER A 38 2.05 1.66 -8.75
C SER A 38 1.53 3.05 -9.10
N VAL A 39 2.12 3.64 -10.11
CA VAL A 39 1.78 4.97 -10.58
C VAL A 39 1.65 4.92 -12.10
N ASP A 40 0.44 5.20 -12.59
CA ASP A 40 0.13 5.21 -14.01
C ASP A 40 -0.15 6.65 -14.45
N ILE A 41 0.33 7.04 -15.63
CA ILE A 41 0.03 8.35 -16.21
C ILE A 41 -1.00 8.14 -17.32
N ASP A 42 -2.18 8.73 -17.15
CA ASP A 42 -3.16 8.82 -18.24
C ASP A 42 -2.60 9.66 -19.38
N THR A 43 -2.77 9.19 -20.61
CA THR A 43 -2.34 9.91 -21.81
C THR A 43 -3.52 10.15 -22.74
N GLU A 44 -3.54 11.33 -23.35
CA GLU A 44 -4.47 11.70 -24.41
C GLU A 44 -3.74 11.66 -25.76
N GLU A 45 -4.39 11.11 -26.78
CA GLU A 45 -3.82 11.04 -28.13
C GLU A 45 -4.30 12.21 -28.99
N PHE A 46 -3.36 12.88 -29.64
CA PHE A 46 -3.65 13.95 -30.60
C PHE A 46 -3.12 13.60 -31.99
N ALA A 47 -4.00 13.62 -32.98
CA ALA A 47 -3.67 13.40 -34.38
C ALA A 47 -3.47 14.74 -35.09
N GLU A 48 -2.24 15.02 -35.50
CA GLU A 48 -1.91 16.23 -36.25
C GLU A 48 -2.20 16.04 -37.74
N GLY A 49 -2.74 17.07 -38.39
CA GLY A 49 -2.98 17.05 -39.83
C GLY A 49 -1.67 17.01 -40.63
N GLY A 50 -1.59 16.12 -41.61
CA GLY A 50 -0.40 15.99 -42.48
C GLY A 50 0.66 15.01 -41.97
N GLU A 51 0.53 14.51 -40.73
CA GLU A 51 1.39 13.45 -40.19
C GLU A 51 0.58 12.16 -40.00
N ASN A 52 0.89 11.14 -40.79
CA ASN A 52 0.18 9.84 -40.79
C ASN A 52 0.95 8.72 -40.09
N ARG A 53 2.20 8.96 -39.66
CA ARG A 53 3.05 7.92 -39.08
C ARG A 53 2.75 7.68 -37.60
N PHE A 54 2.33 8.69 -36.85
CA PHE A 54 2.11 8.59 -35.42
C PHE A 54 1.06 9.58 -34.92
N LYS A 55 0.59 9.33 -33.71
CA LYS A 55 -0.20 10.28 -32.91
C LYS A 55 0.65 10.76 -31.74
N HIS A 56 0.54 12.04 -31.41
CA HIS A 56 1.17 12.60 -30.22
C HIS A 56 0.45 12.07 -28.98
N LYS A 57 1.20 11.72 -27.93
CA LYS A 57 0.65 11.28 -26.64
C LYS A 57 0.98 12.32 -25.58
N PHE A 58 -0.03 12.95 -25.01
CA PHE A 58 0.12 13.99 -23.99
C PHE A 58 -0.26 13.46 -22.61
N PRO A 59 0.58 13.63 -21.59
CA PRO A 59 0.24 13.22 -20.22
C PRO A 59 -0.85 14.14 -19.64
N VAL A 60 -1.84 13.55 -18.96
CA VAL A 60 -3.00 14.26 -18.40
C VAL A 60 -2.97 14.25 -16.88
N LYS A 61 -3.19 13.07 -16.28
CA LYS A 61 -3.29 12.91 -14.84
C LYS A 61 -2.65 11.62 -14.38
N THR A 62 -2.13 11.65 -13.17
CA THR A 62 -1.60 10.46 -12.51
C THR A 62 -2.74 9.67 -11.86
N LYS A 63 -2.73 8.36 -12.03
CA LYS A 63 -3.61 7.41 -11.38
C LYS A 63 -2.81 6.58 -10.39
N TYR A 64 -3.40 6.42 -9.22
CA TYR A 64 -2.92 5.55 -8.17
C TYR A 64 -4.00 4.51 -7.89
N PRO A 65 -3.73 3.21 -8.10
CA PRO A 65 -4.67 2.17 -7.72
C PRO A 65 -4.70 2.04 -6.19
N ASN A 66 -5.74 1.42 -5.67
CA ASN A 66 -5.87 1.21 -4.23
C ASN A 66 -4.75 0.30 -3.70
N LEU A 67 -4.26 0.60 -2.51
CA LEU A 67 -3.32 -0.21 -1.76
C LEU A 67 -4.09 -1.39 -1.16
N VAL A 68 -3.67 -2.63 -1.47
CA VAL A 68 -4.27 -3.84 -0.92
C VAL A 68 -3.28 -4.48 0.04
N LEU A 69 -3.74 -4.67 1.27
CA LEU A 69 -2.98 -5.25 2.37
C LEU A 69 -3.67 -6.53 2.82
N LYS A 70 -2.93 -7.65 2.84
CA LYS A 70 -3.44 -8.93 3.34
C LYS A 70 -2.63 -9.40 4.54
N ARG A 71 -3.31 -9.92 5.56
CA ARG A 71 -2.67 -10.49 6.75
C ARG A 71 -3.56 -11.54 7.41
N GLY A 72 -2.99 -12.29 8.35
CA GLY A 72 -3.79 -13.17 9.20
C GLY A 72 -4.77 -12.37 10.08
N LEU A 73 -5.95 -12.92 10.30
CA LEU A 73 -7.01 -12.30 11.10
C LEU A 73 -6.53 -12.04 12.54
N LEU A 74 -6.66 -10.79 13.00
CA LEU A 74 -6.34 -10.38 14.37
C LEU A 74 -7.63 -10.00 15.12
N VAL A 75 -7.77 -10.52 16.35
CA VAL A 75 -8.94 -10.25 17.20
C VAL A 75 -8.87 -8.87 17.86
N ASP A 76 -7.67 -8.38 18.16
CA ASP A 76 -7.43 -7.08 18.78
C ASP A 76 -6.46 -6.26 17.92
N SER A 77 -7.01 -5.27 17.21
CA SER A 77 -6.27 -4.45 16.24
C SER A 77 -6.80 -3.02 16.21
N GLU A 78 -5.90 -2.05 16.36
CA GLU A 78 -6.21 -0.62 16.23
C GLU A 78 -6.55 -0.30 14.76
N LEU A 79 -5.86 -0.96 13.83
CA LEU A 79 -6.11 -0.84 12.39
C LEU A 79 -7.52 -1.27 12.00
N ILE A 80 -8.02 -2.40 12.55
CA ILE A 80 -9.39 -2.85 12.25
C ILE A 80 -10.42 -1.92 12.86
N SER A 81 -10.16 -1.37 14.05
CA SER A 81 -11.05 -0.37 14.66
C SER A 81 -11.14 0.88 13.77
N TRP A 82 -10.01 1.38 13.28
CA TRP A 82 -9.96 2.46 12.30
C TRP A 82 -10.71 2.14 10.99
N CYS A 83 -10.57 0.92 10.46
CA CYS A 83 -11.32 0.49 9.28
C CYS A 83 -12.83 0.41 9.52
N ARG A 84 -13.25 -0.11 10.67
CA ARG A 84 -14.65 -0.20 11.06
C ARG A 84 -15.27 1.18 11.24
N ASP A 85 -14.57 2.13 11.84
CA ASP A 85 -15.08 3.50 12.00
C ASP A 85 -15.35 4.19 10.66
N ALA A 86 -14.48 3.99 9.67
CA ALA A 86 -14.69 4.53 8.34
C ALA A 86 -15.84 3.83 7.59
N ILE A 87 -15.95 2.50 7.66
CA ILE A 87 -16.92 1.71 6.88
C ILE A 87 -18.31 1.70 7.55
N GLU A 88 -18.38 1.46 8.85
CA GLU A 88 -19.63 1.31 9.62
C GLU A 88 -20.16 2.67 10.09
N ASN A 89 -19.28 3.56 10.57
CA ASN A 89 -19.66 4.84 11.17
C ASN A 89 -19.48 6.04 10.23
N PHE A 90 -18.95 5.83 9.02
CA PHE A 90 -18.67 6.88 8.03
C PHE A 90 -17.71 7.97 8.55
N VAL A 91 -16.84 7.62 9.51
CA VAL A 91 -15.86 8.54 10.11
C VAL A 91 -14.50 8.29 9.47
N PHE A 92 -14.18 9.06 8.43
CA PHE A 92 -12.89 8.95 7.74
C PHE A 92 -11.81 9.78 8.43
N GLN A 93 -10.78 9.10 8.91
CA GLN A 93 -9.56 9.72 9.43
C GLN A 93 -8.37 9.23 8.60
N PRO A 94 -7.98 9.92 7.52
CA PRO A 94 -6.88 9.47 6.68
C PRO A 94 -5.55 9.36 7.45
N LEU A 95 -4.78 8.33 7.15
CA LEU A 95 -3.49 8.01 7.77
C LEU A 95 -2.39 7.98 6.72
N ASP A 96 -1.17 8.28 7.15
CA ASP A 96 0.01 8.03 6.32
C ASP A 96 0.53 6.62 6.59
N VAL A 97 0.77 5.86 5.52
CA VAL A 97 1.22 4.47 5.58
C VAL A 97 2.64 4.38 5.05
N THR A 98 3.56 3.79 5.81
CA THR A 98 4.93 3.56 5.34
C THR A 98 5.14 2.07 5.11
N VAL A 99 5.51 1.69 3.89
CA VAL A 99 5.93 0.33 3.57
C VAL A 99 7.45 0.33 3.50
N SER A 100 8.11 -0.46 4.34
CA SER A 100 9.57 -0.54 4.42
C SER A 100 10.04 -1.93 4.05
N LEU A 101 10.94 -2.01 3.06
CA LEU A 101 11.71 -3.21 2.78
C LEU A 101 12.88 -3.29 3.76
N LEU A 102 13.06 -4.45 4.40
CA LEU A 102 14.02 -4.65 5.48
C LEU A 102 15.20 -5.52 5.05
N ASN A 103 16.38 -5.27 5.62
CA ASN A 103 17.55 -6.16 5.50
C ASN A 103 17.48 -7.32 6.52
N GLU A 104 18.54 -8.12 6.59
CA GLU A 104 18.66 -9.25 7.53
C GLU A 104 18.67 -8.77 8.99
N GLU A 105 19.21 -7.57 9.23
CA GLU A 105 19.26 -6.88 10.52
C GLU A 105 17.94 -6.19 10.93
N HIS A 106 16.87 -6.32 10.13
CA HIS A 106 15.55 -5.70 10.34
C HIS A 106 15.55 -4.16 10.24
N GLU A 107 16.56 -3.60 9.57
CA GLU A 107 16.67 -2.18 9.28
C GLU A 107 16.05 -1.85 7.91
N PRO A 108 15.39 -0.69 7.77
CA PRO A 108 14.79 -0.27 6.52
C PRO A 108 15.84 0.07 5.45
N LEU A 109 15.88 -0.72 4.38
CA LEU A 109 16.68 -0.49 3.17
C LEU A 109 16.05 0.58 2.29
N ILE A 110 14.77 0.40 1.97
CA ILE A 110 13.99 1.29 1.12
C ILE A 110 12.61 1.42 1.76
N SER A 111 12.08 2.64 1.83
CA SER A 111 10.72 2.88 2.31
C SER A 111 9.92 3.69 1.31
N TRP A 112 8.63 3.39 1.23
CA TRP A 112 7.65 4.14 0.48
C TRP A 112 6.66 4.74 1.47
N ASN A 113 6.47 6.05 1.40
CA ASN A 113 5.46 6.77 2.16
C ASN A 113 4.22 6.96 1.29
N ILE A 114 3.09 6.42 1.72
CA ILE A 114 1.78 6.50 1.08
C ILE A 114 0.97 7.53 1.86
N VAL A 115 0.55 8.58 1.17
CA VAL A 115 -0.01 9.77 1.80
C VAL A 115 -1.53 9.76 1.74
N HIS A 116 -2.17 10.10 2.86
CA HIS A 116 -3.63 10.26 2.94
C HIS A 116 -4.40 8.97 2.61
N ALA A 117 -3.96 7.83 3.12
CA ALA A 117 -4.65 6.57 2.93
C ALA A 117 -5.91 6.47 3.80
N TYR A 118 -7.01 5.96 3.25
CA TYR A 118 -8.25 5.69 3.97
C TYR A 118 -8.90 4.40 3.46
N PRO A 119 -9.62 3.66 4.32
CA PRO A 119 -10.15 2.35 3.97
C PRO A 119 -11.37 2.49 3.08
N VAL A 120 -11.43 1.67 2.03
CA VAL A 120 -12.57 1.59 1.10
C VAL A 120 -13.23 0.21 1.10
N LYS A 121 -12.50 -0.82 1.56
CA LYS A 121 -13.03 -2.19 1.66
C LYS A 121 -12.28 -2.97 2.73
N TRP A 122 -13.03 -3.75 3.50
CA TRP A 122 -12.51 -4.80 4.37
C TRP A 122 -13.25 -6.09 4.07
N SER A 123 -12.52 -7.19 3.92
CA SER A 123 -13.07 -8.52 3.65
C SER A 123 -12.26 -9.59 4.33
N VAL A 124 -12.92 -10.65 4.79
CA VAL A 124 -12.31 -11.85 5.35
C VAL A 124 -12.46 -12.98 4.33
N GLU A 125 -11.44 -13.84 4.18
CA GLU A 125 -11.52 -15.02 3.34
C GLU A 125 -12.58 -16.01 3.84
N ASP A 126 -13.11 -16.84 2.94
CA ASP A 126 -14.17 -17.78 3.24
C ASP A 126 -13.71 -18.84 4.24
N PHE A 127 -14.57 -19.16 5.21
CA PHE A 127 -14.32 -20.22 6.19
C PHE A 127 -14.74 -21.58 5.62
N ASN A 128 -13.77 -22.49 5.46
CA ASN A 128 -14.01 -23.86 5.01
C ASN A 128 -13.59 -24.86 6.10
N ALA A 129 -14.52 -25.68 6.59
CA ALA A 129 -14.27 -26.69 7.62
C ALA A 129 -13.51 -27.93 7.13
N GLU A 130 -13.39 -28.13 5.80
CA GLU A 130 -12.66 -29.25 5.19
C GLU A 130 -11.18 -28.93 4.95
N GLU A 131 -10.79 -27.66 4.98
CA GLU A 131 -9.43 -27.21 4.67
C GLU A 131 -8.76 -26.56 5.89
N SER A 132 -7.52 -26.95 6.20
CA SER A 132 -6.73 -26.32 7.25
C SER A 132 -5.92 -25.14 6.71
N LYS A 133 -6.58 -23.98 6.53
CA LYS A 133 -5.96 -22.72 6.10
C LYS A 133 -6.02 -21.66 7.20
N LEU A 134 -5.07 -20.71 7.18
CA LEU A 134 -5.11 -19.54 8.07
C LEU A 134 -6.24 -18.61 7.61
N ALA A 135 -7.00 -18.06 8.56
CA ALA A 135 -7.96 -17.01 8.27
C ALA A 135 -7.22 -15.73 7.88
N ILE A 136 -7.44 -15.25 6.66
CA ILE A 136 -6.81 -14.04 6.12
C ILE A 136 -7.85 -12.94 6.01
N GLU A 137 -7.48 -11.74 6.42
CA GLU A 137 -8.22 -10.52 6.14
C GLU A 137 -7.49 -9.69 5.09
N SER A 138 -8.28 -9.00 4.27
CA SER A 138 -7.84 -8.12 3.20
C SER A 138 -8.43 -6.73 3.43
N LEU A 139 -7.54 -5.73 3.41
CA LEU A 139 -7.85 -4.32 3.55
C LEU A 139 -7.49 -3.62 2.25
N GLU A 140 -8.41 -2.83 1.72
CA GLU A 140 -8.18 -1.99 0.54
C GLU A 140 -8.25 -0.53 0.97
N LEU A 141 -7.19 0.22 0.69
CA LEU A 141 -7.04 1.63 1.03
C LEU A 141 -6.91 2.46 -0.23
N ALA A 142 -7.75 3.48 -0.39
CA ALA A 142 -7.53 4.52 -1.36
C ALA A 142 -6.55 5.55 -0.79
N TYR A 143 -5.68 6.10 -1.61
CA TYR A 143 -4.66 7.07 -1.20
C TYR A 143 -4.41 8.10 -2.31
N ASN A 144 -3.77 9.22 -1.97
CA ASN A 144 -3.58 10.31 -2.91
C ASN A 144 -2.36 10.10 -3.82
N TYR A 145 -1.21 9.77 -3.22
CA TYR A 145 0.03 9.47 -3.91
C TYR A 145 0.98 8.73 -2.96
N PHE A 146 2.09 8.20 -3.49
CA PHE A 146 3.18 7.69 -2.67
C PHE A 146 4.53 8.24 -3.16
N THR A 147 5.49 8.31 -2.24
CA THR A 147 6.86 8.79 -2.51
C THR A 147 7.87 7.81 -1.91
N LYS A 148 8.97 7.57 -2.63
CA LYS A 148 10.11 6.86 -2.06
C LYS A 148 10.81 7.76 -1.05
N ILE A 149 11.03 7.27 0.17
CA ILE A 149 11.84 7.94 1.18
C ILE A 149 13.30 7.65 0.83
N THR A 150 13.99 8.62 0.28
CA THR A 150 15.45 8.63 0.20
C THR A 150 16.01 9.16 1.52
N LYS A 151 16.89 8.40 2.17
CA LYS A 151 17.78 8.99 3.19
C LYS A 151 18.69 9.96 2.42
N GLU A 152 18.48 11.26 2.60
CA GLU A 152 19.50 12.25 2.24
C GLU A 152 20.73 11.97 3.11
N ASN A 153 21.88 11.75 2.46
CA ASN A 153 23.17 11.74 3.12
C ASN A 153 23.63 13.18 3.39
#